data_AF-A0A2I1H3W5-F1
#
_entry.id   AF-A0A2I1H3W5-F1
#
_cell.length_a   1.000
_cell.length_b   1.000
_cell.length_c   1.000
_cell.angle_alpha   90.00
_cell.angle_beta   90.00
_cell.angle_gamma   90.00
#
_symmetry.space_group_name_H-M   'P 1'
#
loop_
_entity.id
_entity.type
_entity.pdbx_description
1 polymer ?
#
loop_
_entity_poly.entity_id
_entity_poly.type
_entity_poly.pdbx_seq_one_letter_code
_entity_poly.pdbx_strand_id
1 'polypeptide(L)'
;MSRCFCSSNRLDPEKNFYIKPKELVENLGSRIVEGKFCLFHGHRQSGKPTAAWELKRWIETNNKHTVCYLNFNSGIITNEGLSEFWGSVCVKVKSAIPAYVDEASFSTELKNEKIGASAFEGLFNKDKTSLRDIILIIDEASRLINDNDETSRPIIKDFIASLRVLRDQRGDISIVHSVVLIGTEVIKDFLLA
;
A
#
# COMPACT_ATOMS: atom_id res chain seq x y z
N MET A 1 -14.56 7.88 -29.94
CA MET A 1 -14.36 6.75 -29.01
C MET A 1 -15.52 6.73 -28.02
N SER A 2 -16.17 5.57 -27.83
CA SER A 2 -17.20 5.39 -26.81
C SER A 2 -16.51 5.18 -25.46
N ARG A 3 -16.89 5.95 -24.43
CA ARG A 3 -16.50 5.62 -23.04
C ARG A 3 -17.13 4.27 -22.64
N CYS A 4 -16.56 3.58 -21.65
CA CYS A 4 -17.05 2.30 -21.13
C CYS A 4 -17.01 2.26 -19.59
N PHE A 5 -17.67 1.28 -18.96
CA PHE A 5 -17.48 1.06 -17.53
C PHE A 5 -16.07 0.54 -17.24
N CYS A 6 -15.48 0.96 -16.11
CA CYS A 6 -14.16 0.51 -15.70
C CYS A 6 -14.22 -0.95 -15.23
N SER A 7 -13.45 -1.85 -15.84
CA SER A 7 -13.15 -3.15 -15.22
C SER A 7 -12.19 -2.93 -14.06
N SER A 8 -12.29 -3.76 -13.02
CA SER A 8 -11.82 -3.60 -11.63
C SER A 8 -10.40 -3.07 -11.36
N ASN A 9 -9.54 -2.88 -12.36
CA ASN A 9 -8.09 -2.81 -12.16
C ASN A 9 -7.44 -1.47 -12.51
N ARG A 10 -8.05 -0.58 -13.31
CA ARG A 10 -7.46 0.75 -13.57
C ARG A 10 -8.47 1.74 -14.18
N LEU A 11 -8.72 2.83 -13.46
CA LEU A 11 -9.54 3.94 -13.95
C LEU A 11 -8.76 4.81 -14.95
N ASP A 12 -9.30 4.95 -16.15
CA ASP A 12 -8.87 5.90 -17.17
C ASP A 12 -9.97 6.96 -17.40
N PRO A 13 -9.80 8.20 -16.90
CA PRO A 13 -10.80 9.26 -17.04
C PRO A 13 -11.20 9.60 -18.47
N GLU A 14 -10.33 9.34 -19.44
CA GLU A 14 -10.63 9.60 -20.85
C GLU A 14 -11.49 8.48 -21.46
N LYS A 15 -11.38 7.27 -20.92
CA LYS A 15 -12.03 6.06 -21.45
C LYS A 15 -13.20 5.56 -20.63
N ASN A 16 -13.35 5.98 -19.37
CA ASN A 16 -14.35 5.42 -18.46
C ASN A 16 -15.50 6.37 -18.08
N PHE A 17 -16.70 5.81 -17.90
CA PHE A 17 -17.80 6.48 -17.22
C PHE A 17 -17.61 6.39 -15.71
N TYR A 18 -17.39 7.54 -15.06
CA TYR A 18 -17.31 7.63 -13.60
C TYR A 18 -17.62 9.05 -13.12
N ILE A 19 -17.96 9.16 -11.83
CA ILE A 19 -18.08 10.44 -11.14
C ILE A 19 -16.81 10.63 -10.31
N LYS A 20 -16.12 11.77 -10.51
CA LYS A 20 -14.93 12.09 -9.75
C LYS A 20 -15.30 12.45 -8.30
N PRO A 21 -14.81 11.72 -7.28
CA PRO A 21 -15.13 11.99 -5.88
C PRO A 21 -14.26 13.12 -5.31
N LYS A 22 -14.40 14.32 -5.88
CA LYS A 22 -13.48 15.46 -5.65
C LYS A 22 -13.30 15.81 -4.17
N GLU A 23 -14.40 16.07 -3.46
CA GLU A 23 -14.36 16.49 -2.05
C GLU A 23 -13.70 15.43 -1.14
N LEU A 24 -14.05 14.16 -1.34
CA LEU A 24 -13.43 13.04 -0.62
C LEU A 24 -11.93 12.97 -0.86
N VAL A 25 -11.51 13.08 -2.13
CA VAL A 25 -10.10 13.01 -2.53
C VAL A 25 -9.30 14.18 -1.96
N GLU A 26 -9.86 15.40 -1.97
CA GLU A 26 -9.20 16.58 -1.43
C GLU A 26 -9.08 16.51 0.11
N ASN A 27 -10.12 16.07 0.81
CA ASN A 27 -10.10 15.91 2.27
C ASN A 27 -9.16 14.79 2.72
N LEU A 28 -9.20 13.64 2.05
CA LEU A 28 -8.29 12.54 2.34
C LEU A 28 -6.85 12.90 1.95
N GLY A 29 -6.67 13.52 0.79
CA GLY A 29 -5.37 13.96 0.27
C GLY A 29 -4.66 14.95 1.19
N SER A 30 -5.37 15.95 1.73
CA SER A 30 -4.78 16.91 2.67
C SER A 30 -4.27 16.23 3.94
N ARG A 31 -5.05 15.31 4.52
CA ARG A 31 -4.67 14.52 5.70
C ARG A 31 -3.43 13.64 5.45
N ILE A 32 -3.36 13.02 4.28
CA ILE A 32 -2.22 12.18 3.90
C ILE A 32 -0.97 13.03 3.70
N VAL A 33 -1.09 14.20 3.09
CA VAL A 33 0.04 15.14 2.96
C VAL A 33 0.54 15.62 4.33
N GLU A 34 -0.32 15.67 5.35
CA GLU A 34 0.07 15.97 6.74
C GLU A 34 0.80 14.83 7.47
N GLY A 35 1.00 13.66 6.84
CA GLY A 35 1.69 12.55 7.51
C GLY A 35 0.74 11.57 8.21
N LYS A 36 -0.56 11.54 7.90
CA LYS A 36 -1.52 10.70 8.64
C LYS A 36 -1.57 9.26 8.13
N PHE A 37 -1.60 8.34 9.09
CA PHE A 37 -1.95 6.94 8.84
C PHE A 37 -3.47 6.80 8.74
N CYS A 38 -3.97 6.33 7.61
CA CYS A 38 -5.40 6.35 7.30
C CYS A 38 -5.94 4.96 6.97
N LEU A 39 -7.12 4.66 7.51
CA LEU A 39 -7.93 3.51 7.12
C LEU A 39 -9.07 4.01 6.24
N PHE A 40 -9.17 3.52 5.00
CA PHE A 40 -10.23 3.87 4.06
C PHE A 40 -11.06 2.64 3.70
N HIS A 41 -12.20 2.48 4.36
CA HIS A 41 -13.04 1.29 4.24
C HIS A 41 -14.45 1.60 3.73
N GLY A 42 -15.17 0.54 3.34
CA GLY A 42 -16.52 0.63 2.77
C GLY A 42 -16.97 -0.71 2.20
N HIS A 43 -18.24 -0.86 1.86
CA HIS A 43 -18.77 -2.07 1.22
C HIS A 43 -18.09 -2.41 -0.12
N ARG A 44 -18.13 -3.68 -0.54
CA ARG A 44 -17.65 -4.07 -1.88
C ARG A 44 -18.35 -3.21 -2.95
N GLN A 45 -17.62 -2.87 -4.01
CA GLN A 45 -18.11 -2.03 -5.12
C GLN A 45 -18.52 -0.60 -4.74
N SER A 46 -18.16 -0.10 -3.55
CA SER A 46 -18.45 1.29 -3.13
C SER A 46 -17.59 2.37 -3.81
N GLY A 47 -16.80 2.03 -4.83
CA GLY A 47 -15.91 2.97 -5.51
C GLY A 47 -14.59 3.29 -4.80
N LYS A 48 -14.18 2.55 -3.75
CA LYS A 48 -12.90 2.78 -3.06
C LYS A 48 -11.68 2.70 -4.01
N PRO A 49 -11.55 1.71 -4.90
CA PRO A 49 -10.41 1.67 -5.82
C PRO A 49 -10.41 2.89 -6.75
N THR A 50 -11.58 3.35 -7.21
CA THR A 50 -11.73 4.58 -8.00
C THR A 50 -11.23 5.80 -7.23
N ALA A 51 -11.64 5.94 -5.96
CA ALA A 51 -11.17 7.03 -5.09
C ALA A 51 -9.66 6.93 -4.81
N ALA A 52 -9.10 5.72 -4.64
CA ALA A 52 -7.68 5.49 -4.44
C ALA A 52 -6.84 5.94 -5.66
N TRP A 53 -7.32 5.65 -6.87
CA TRP A 53 -6.68 6.09 -8.11
C TRP A 53 -6.74 7.61 -8.27
N GLU A 54 -7.89 8.24 -7.98
CA GLU A 54 -8.01 9.70 -8.01
C GLU A 54 -7.16 10.36 -6.92
N LEU A 55 -7.05 9.75 -5.75
CA LEU A 55 -6.17 10.18 -4.66
C LEU A 55 -4.71 10.12 -5.08
N LYS A 56 -4.26 9.01 -5.67
CA LYS A 56 -2.91 8.87 -6.23
C LYS A 56 -2.62 10.00 -7.22
N ARG A 57 -3.50 10.21 -8.20
CA ARG A 57 -3.38 11.30 -9.20
C ARG A 57 -3.33 12.67 -8.55
N TRP A 58 -4.19 12.93 -7.56
CA TRP A 58 -4.25 14.19 -6.86
C TRP A 58 -2.95 14.48 -6.11
N ILE A 59 -2.40 13.48 -5.39
CA ILE A 59 -1.13 13.60 -4.67
C ILE A 59 0.01 13.90 -5.65
N GLU A 60 0.12 13.12 -6.73
CA GLU A 60 1.19 13.27 -7.73
C GLU A 60 1.11 14.61 -8.49
N THR A 61 -0.07 15.23 -8.57
CA THR A 61 -0.27 16.53 -9.23
C THR A 61 -0.06 17.71 -8.29
N ASN A 62 -0.46 17.59 -7.02
CA ASN A 62 -0.50 18.71 -6.07
C ASN A 62 0.65 18.69 -5.06
N ASN A 63 1.47 17.64 -5.08
CA ASN A 63 2.54 17.47 -4.10
C ASN A 63 3.79 16.83 -4.72
N LYS A 64 4.91 16.90 -4.00
CA LYS A 64 6.22 16.35 -4.40
C LYS A 64 6.43 14.90 -3.96
N HIS A 65 5.48 14.32 -3.23
CA HIS A 65 5.54 12.95 -2.76
C HIS A 65 5.42 11.95 -3.91
N THR A 66 6.13 10.84 -3.80
CA THR A 66 5.96 9.69 -4.70
C THR A 66 4.92 8.74 -4.12
N VAL A 67 3.98 8.26 -4.93
CA VAL A 67 2.96 7.32 -4.46
C VAL A 67 3.36 5.88 -4.80
N CYS A 68 3.62 5.08 -3.77
CA CYS A 68 3.72 3.63 -3.90
C CYS A 68 2.32 3.02 -3.77
N TYR A 69 1.75 2.54 -4.86
CA TYR A 69 0.43 1.89 -4.85
C TYR A 69 0.60 0.38 -4.96
N LEU A 70 0.22 -0.34 -3.92
CA LEU A 70 0.20 -1.80 -3.84
C LEU A 70 -1.25 -2.28 -3.84
N ASN A 71 -1.56 -3.30 -4.64
CA ASN A 71 -2.88 -3.91 -4.64
C ASN A 71 -2.78 -5.37 -4.16
N PHE A 72 -3.38 -5.72 -3.04
CA PHE A 72 -3.29 -7.05 -2.41
C PHE A 72 -4.30 -8.07 -3.00
N ASN A 73 -5.00 -7.73 -4.07
CA ASN A 73 -5.96 -8.60 -4.74
C ASN A 73 -5.34 -9.81 -5.49
N SER A 74 -4.03 -9.84 -5.70
CA SER A 74 -3.34 -10.96 -6.32
C SER A 74 -1.87 -10.97 -5.92
N GLY A 75 -1.23 -12.15 -5.81
CA GLY A 75 0.22 -12.25 -5.58
C GLY A 75 0.70 -11.82 -4.19
N ILE A 76 -0.17 -11.82 -3.18
CA ILE A 76 0.22 -11.83 -1.76
C ILE A 76 -0.08 -13.22 -1.22
N ILE A 77 0.89 -13.83 -0.53
CA ILE A 77 0.76 -15.16 0.08
C ILE A 77 0.39 -14.96 1.55
N THR A 78 -0.71 -15.54 2.01
CA THR A 78 -1.22 -15.35 3.39
C THR A 78 -1.42 -16.65 4.16
N ASN A 79 -1.01 -17.78 3.59
CA ASN A 79 -1.30 -19.13 4.08
C ASN A 79 -0.05 -20.02 4.20
N GLU A 80 1.14 -19.51 3.88
CA GLU A 80 2.41 -20.26 3.90
C GLU A 80 3.41 -19.72 4.94
N GLY A 81 2.93 -18.89 5.87
CA GLY A 81 3.72 -18.33 6.96
C GLY A 81 4.30 -16.94 6.66
N LEU A 82 4.98 -16.37 7.67
CA LEU A 82 5.48 -14.98 7.62
C LEU A 82 6.55 -14.77 6.55
N SER A 83 7.41 -15.76 6.29
CA SER A 83 8.50 -15.61 5.32
C SER A 83 7.97 -15.46 3.90
N GLU A 84 7.05 -16.34 3.50
CA GLU A 84 6.40 -16.27 2.18
C GLU A 84 5.52 -15.02 2.04
N PHE A 85 4.83 -14.64 3.12
CA PHE A 85 4.08 -13.38 3.17
C PHE A 85 4.99 -12.18 2.87
N TRP A 86 6.07 -11.99 3.63
CA TRP A 86 6.96 -10.86 3.44
C TRP A 86 7.70 -10.91 2.11
N GLY A 87 8.10 -12.10 1.65
CA GLY A 87 8.64 -12.29 0.31
C GLY A 87 7.69 -11.77 -0.77
N SER A 88 6.41 -12.17 -0.71
CA SER A 88 5.40 -11.73 -1.68
C SER A 88 5.14 -10.21 -1.63
N VAL A 89 5.13 -9.60 -0.44
CA VAL A 89 4.98 -8.14 -0.27
C VAL A 89 6.19 -7.40 -0.85
N CYS A 90 7.40 -7.84 -0.54
CA CYS A 90 8.64 -7.22 -1.05
C CYS A 90 8.69 -7.26 -2.59
N VAL A 91 8.38 -8.42 -3.18
CA VAL A 91 8.29 -8.58 -4.65
C VAL A 91 7.31 -7.58 -5.26
N LYS A 92 6.18 -7.36 -4.59
CA LYS A 92 5.20 -6.38 -5.05
C LYS A 92 5.67 -4.94 -4.93
N VAL A 93 6.36 -4.58 -3.85
CA VAL A 93 6.97 -3.25 -3.68
C VAL A 93 7.98 -2.98 -4.80
N LYS A 94 8.89 -3.93 -5.09
CA LYS A 94 9.83 -3.80 -6.22
C LYS A 94 9.10 -3.59 -7.55
N SER A 95 8.02 -4.32 -7.78
CA SER A 95 7.24 -4.19 -9.01
C SER A 95 6.54 -2.83 -9.14
N ALA A 96 6.16 -2.21 -8.00
CA ALA A 96 5.52 -0.90 -7.97
C ALA A 96 6.52 0.26 -8.05
N ILE A 97 7.76 0.05 -7.60
CA ILE A 97 8.82 1.07 -7.53
C ILE A 97 10.12 0.57 -8.22
N PRO A 98 10.09 0.14 -9.49
CA PRO A 98 11.25 -0.50 -10.12
C PRO A 98 12.44 0.43 -10.33
N ALA A 99 12.20 1.74 -10.49
CA ALA A 99 13.25 2.72 -10.80
C ALA A 99 14.08 3.17 -9.59
N TYR A 100 13.74 2.74 -8.38
CA TYR A 100 14.28 3.35 -7.16
C TYR A 100 14.71 2.37 -6.07
N VAL A 101 14.51 1.09 -6.31
CA VAL A 101 15.08 0.01 -5.51
C VAL A 101 16.30 -0.48 -6.27
N ASP A 102 17.50 -0.33 -5.69
CA ASP A 102 18.72 -0.89 -6.28
C ASP A 102 18.56 -2.40 -6.45
N GLU A 103 18.59 -2.85 -7.71
CA GLU A 103 18.32 -4.23 -8.08
C GLU A 103 19.35 -5.20 -7.48
N ALA A 104 20.59 -4.75 -7.29
CA ALA A 104 21.65 -5.53 -6.66
C ALA A 104 21.40 -5.71 -5.15
N SER A 105 21.05 -4.62 -4.45
CA SER A 105 20.69 -4.66 -3.02
C SER A 105 19.48 -5.55 -2.75
N PHE A 106 18.42 -5.42 -3.56
CA PHE A 106 17.18 -6.17 -3.38
C PHE A 106 17.30 -7.67 -3.71
N SER A 107 18.04 -8.00 -4.77
CA SER A 107 18.28 -9.41 -5.12
C SER A 107 19.15 -10.14 -4.10
N THR A 108 19.94 -9.41 -3.31
CA THR A 108 20.72 -9.98 -2.20
C THR A 108 19.84 -10.21 -0.97
N GLU A 109 18.93 -9.28 -0.65
CA GLU A 109 18.00 -9.42 0.48
C GLU A 109 16.95 -10.54 0.26
N LEU A 110 16.46 -10.72 -0.97
CA LEU A 110 15.53 -11.81 -1.30
C LEU A 110 16.18 -13.19 -1.42
N LYS A 111 17.51 -13.28 -1.48
CA LYS A 111 18.25 -14.57 -1.50
C LYS A 111 18.40 -15.19 -0.12
N ASN A 112 18.07 -14.45 0.94
CA ASN A 112 18.11 -14.99 2.30
C ASN A 112 16.92 -15.94 2.50
N GLU A 113 17.17 -17.12 3.08
CA GLU A 113 16.16 -18.17 3.30
C GLU A 113 15.00 -17.75 4.22
N LYS A 114 15.10 -16.61 4.93
CA LYS A 114 14.06 -16.08 5.82
C LYS A 114 13.88 -14.59 5.59
N ILE A 115 12.93 -14.24 4.73
CA ILE A 115 12.54 -12.84 4.50
C ILE A 115 11.57 -12.44 5.61
N GLY A 116 11.86 -11.34 6.30
CA GLY A 116 11.01 -10.84 7.40
C GLY A 116 10.54 -9.41 7.18
N ALA A 117 9.80 -8.87 8.15
CA ALA A 117 9.34 -7.47 8.16
C ALA A 117 10.48 -6.47 7.93
N SER A 118 11.66 -6.73 8.50
CA SER A 118 12.85 -5.89 8.34
C SER A 118 13.32 -5.77 6.88
N ALA A 119 13.09 -6.78 6.05
CA ALA A 119 13.39 -6.70 4.62
C ALA A 119 12.45 -5.70 3.94
N PHE A 120 11.15 -5.75 4.25
CA PHE A 120 10.17 -4.79 3.76
C PHE A 120 10.46 -3.37 4.25
N GLU A 121 10.79 -3.19 5.54
CA GLU A 121 11.16 -1.90 6.12
C GLU A 121 12.39 -1.31 5.43
N GLY A 122 13.39 -2.16 5.19
CA GLY A 122 14.63 -1.81 4.52
C GLY A 122 14.44 -1.22 3.12
N LEU A 123 13.37 -1.59 2.40
CA LEU A 123 13.05 -1.02 1.08
C LEU A 123 12.74 0.47 1.13
N PHE A 124 12.36 0.96 2.31
CA PHE A 124 12.01 2.35 2.56
C PHE A 124 13.05 3.08 3.41
N ASN A 125 14.24 2.50 3.59
CA ASN A 125 15.33 3.21 4.25
C ASN A 125 15.90 4.28 3.33
N LYS A 126 16.07 5.48 3.88
CA LYS A 126 16.57 6.67 3.17
C LYS A 126 17.94 6.46 2.52
N ASP A 127 18.80 5.66 3.15
CA ASP A 127 20.15 5.39 2.64
C ASP A 127 20.17 4.44 1.42
N LYS A 128 19.05 3.75 1.15
CA LYS A 128 18.94 2.73 0.08
C LYS A 128 18.23 3.22 -1.17
N THR A 129 17.77 4.47 -1.20
CA THR A 129 16.98 4.99 -2.31
C THR A 129 17.19 6.49 -2.52
N SER A 130 17.10 6.93 -3.77
CA SER A 130 17.11 8.36 -4.12
C SER A 130 15.71 9.00 -4.03
N LEU A 131 14.69 8.22 -3.65
CA LEU A 131 13.34 8.71 -3.52
C LEU A 131 13.20 9.71 -2.40
N ARG A 132 12.34 10.71 -2.67
CA ARG A 132 11.78 11.57 -1.63
C ARG A 132 10.76 10.79 -0.80
N ASP A 133 10.20 11.48 0.18
CA ASP A 133 9.03 11.08 0.96
C ASP A 133 7.97 10.35 0.11
N ILE A 134 7.63 9.12 0.52
CA ILE A 134 6.69 8.22 -0.14
C ILE A 134 5.36 8.21 0.61
N ILE A 135 4.28 8.21 -0.16
CA ILE A 135 2.95 7.83 0.34
C ILE A 135 2.67 6.40 -0.09
N LEU A 136 2.47 5.52 0.88
CA LEU A 136 2.17 4.11 0.67
C LEU A 136 0.66 3.90 0.66
N ILE A 137 0.09 3.49 -0.47
CA ILE A 137 -1.32 3.12 -0.60
C ILE A 137 -1.40 1.61 -0.79
N ILE A 138 -2.10 0.92 0.10
CA ILE A 138 -2.28 -0.53 0.06
C ILE A 138 -3.77 -0.82 -0.13
N ASP A 139 -4.14 -1.17 -1.35
CA ASP A 139 -5.49 -1.54 -1.75
C ASP A 139 -5.78 -3.01 -1.49
N GLU A 140 -7.05 -3.32 -1.23
CA GLU A 140 -7.53 -4.66 -0.85
C GLU A 140 -6.78 -5.28 0.34
N ALA A 141 -6.32 -4.45 1.29
CA ALA A 141 -5.60 -4.88 2.50
C ALA A 141 -6.48 -5.73 3.43
N SER A 142 -7.82 -5.65 3.33
CA SER A 142 -8.75 -6.55 4.01
C SER A 142 -8.52 -8.02 3.68
N ARG A 143 -7.81 -8.36 2.60
CA ARG A 143 -7.49 -9.75 2.24
C ARG A 143 -6.54 -10.45 3.19
N LEU A 144 -5.81 -9.69 4.02
CA LEU A 144 -5.01 -10.30 5.08
C LEU A 144 -5.88 -10.93 6.16
N ILE A 145 -7.15 -10.50 6.25
CA ILE A 145 -8.17 -11.11 7.10
C ILE A 145 -8.76 -12.27 6.31
N ASN A 146 -8.44 -13.50 6.73
CA ASN A 146 -9.01 -14.73 6.20
C ASN A 146 -9.88 -15.39 7.27
N ASP A 147 -10.70 -16.37 6.88
CA ASP A 147 -11.54 -17.11 7.82
C ASP A 147 -10.73 -17.98 8.80
N ASN A 148 -9.43 -18.18 8.55
CA ASN A 148 -8.52 -18.95 9.40
C ASN A 148 -7.66 -18.05 10.30
N ASP A 149 -8.28 -17.64 11.39
CA ASP A 149 -7.75 -16.73 12.41
C ASP A 149 -6.36 -17.12 12.96
N GLU A 150 -6.01 -18.42 13.01
CA GLU A 150 -4.68 -18.89 13.47
C GLU A 150 -3.55 -18.47 12.53
N THR A 151 -3.83 -18.36 11.22
CA THR A 151 -2.84 -18.00 10.19
C THR A 151 -2.81 -16.51 9.90
N SER A 152 -3.95 -15.84 9.89
CA SER A 152 -4.05 -14.42 9.57
C SER A 152 -3.62 -13.52 10.71
N ARG A 153 -3.92 -13.85 11.97
CA ARG A 153 -3.57 -12.97 13.12
C ARG A 153 -2.07 -12.68 13.23
N PRO A 154 -1.16 -13.67 13.15
CA PRO A 154 0.26 -13.39 13.19
C PRO A 154 0.71 -12.48 12.05
N ILE A 155 0.21 -12.73 10.82
CA ILE A 155 0.51 -11.91 9.64
C ILE A 155 0.03 -10.47 9.82
N ILE A 156 -1.22 -10.27 10.27
CA ILE A 156 -1.78 -8.94 10.49
C ILE A 156 -1.00 -8.19 11.57
N LYS A 157 -0.71 -8.83 12.69
CA LYS A 157 0.05 -8.23 13.78
C LYS A 157 1.44 -7.80 13.33
N ASP A 158 2.16 -8.68 12.64
CA ASP A 158 3.52 -8.40 12.16
C ASP A 158 3.51 -7.32 11.07
N PHE A 159 2.53 -7.36 10.17
CA PHE A 159 2.33 -6.34 9.13
C PHE A 159 2.04 -4.96 9.72
N ILE A 160 1.10 -4.86 10.66
CA ILE A 160 0.77 -3.59 11.33
C ILE A 160 1.94 -3.09 12.19
N ALA A 161 2.67 -3.99 12.87
CA ALA A 161 3.87 -3.62 13.61
C ALA A 161 4.93 -2.98 12.69
N SER A 162 5.18 -3.59 11.54
CA SER A 162 6.11 -3.06 10.55
C SER A 162 5.69 -1.69 10.00
N LEU A 163 4.40 -1.51 9.72
CA LEU A 163 3.87 -0.21 9.31
C LEU A 163 4.00 0.87 10.42
N ARG A 164 3.91 0.48 11.70
CA ARG A 164 4.18 1.38 12.83
C ARG A 164 5.66 1.75 12.89
N VAL A 165 6.58 0.80 12.67
CA VAL A 165 8.03 1.07 12.60
C VAL A 165 8.33 2.13 11.53
N LEU A 166 7.82 1.96 10.32
CA LEU A 166 7.98 2.94 9.23
C LEU A 166 7.48 4.33 9.61
N ARG A 167 6.31 4.42 10.24
CA ARG A 167 5.72 5.68 10.72
C ARG A 167 6.59 6.34 11.80
N ASP A 168 7.05 5.58 12.77
CA ASP A 168 7.78 6.09 13.94
C ASP A 168 9.20 6.54 13.57
N GLN A 169 9.76 5.97 12.49
CA GLN A 169 11.07 6.31 11.93
C GLN A 169 11.02 7.35 10.80
N ARG A 170 9.85 7.89 10.48
CA ARG A 170 9.63 8.82 9.36
C ARG A 170 10.57 10.02 9.40
N GLY A 171 11.18 10.32 8.26
CA GLY A 171 12.03 11.49 8.04
C GLY A 171 13.46 11.33 8.54
N ASP A 172 13.66 10.46 9.53
CA ASP A 172 14.97 10.08 10.06
C ASP A 172 15.55 8.90 9.26
N ILE A 173 15.00 7.70 9.46
CA ILE A 173 15.44 6.46 8.79
C ILE A 173 14.51 6.11 7.63
N SER A 174 13.19 6.19 7.85
CA SER A 174 12.19 5.80 6.86
C SER A 174 11.78 6.99 5.97
N ILE A 175 11.69 6.74 4.66
CA ILE A 175 11.11 7.70 3.71
C ILE A 175 9.58 7.58 3.60
N VAL A 176 8.93 6.67 4.32
CA VAL A 176 7.46 6.57 4.30
C VAL A 176 6.88 7.73 5.10
N HIS A 177 6.24 8.65 4.39
CA HIS A 177 5.60 9.81 4.99
C HIS A 177 4.21 9.50 5.55
N SER A 178 3.44 8.70 4.80
CA SER A 178 2.07 8.31 5.16
C SER A 178 1.70 6.96 4.58
N VAL A 179 0.70 6.34 5.21
CA VAL A 179 0.15 5.06 4.78
C VAL A 179 -1.38 5.16 4.71
N VAL A 180 -1.94 4.59 3.64
CA VAL A 180 -3.37 4.43 3.43
C VAL A 180 -3.67 2.95 3.25
N LEU A 181 -4.42 2.37 4.18
CA LEU A 181 -4.92 1.01 4.06
C LEU A 181 -6.36 1.04 3.56
N ILE A 182 -6.64 0.37 2.45
CA ILE A 182 -7.95 0.34 1.81
C ILE A 182 -8.49 -1.08 1.85
N GLY A 183 -9.74 -1.26 2.24
CA GLY A 183 -10.35 -2.58 2.31
C GLY A 183 -11.86 -2.55 2.53
N THR A 184 -12.46 -3.73 2.63
CA THR A 184 -13.85 -3.87 3.09
C THR A 184 -13.97 -3.59 4.58
N GLU A 185 -15.20 -3.47 5.11
CA GLU A 185 -15.46 -3.14 6.52
C GLU A 185 -14.68 -3.97 7.54
N VAL A 186 -14.37 -5.24 7.23
CA VAL A 186 -13.59 -6.13 8.09
C VAL A 186 -12.19 -5.59 8.38
N ILE A 187 -11.63 -4.73 7.54
CA ILE A 187 -10.31 -4.11 7.77
C ILE A 187 -10.24 -3.29 9.07
N LYS A 188 -11.39 -2.94 9.67
CA LYS A 188 -11.45 -2.34 11.01
C LYS A 188 -10.81 -3.22 12.08
N ASP A 189 -10.72 -4.52 11.88
CA ASP A 189 -10.06 -5.44 12.81
C ASP A 189 -8.56 -5.14 12.94
N PHE A 190 -7.95 -4.44 11.98
CA PHE A 190 -6.57 -3.96 12.09
C PHE A 190 -6.40 -2.92 13.21
N LEU A 191 -7.48 -2.22 13.60
CA LEU A 191 -7.45 -1.29 14.73
C LEU A 191 -7.39 -2.00 16.08
N LEU A 192 -7.73 -3.29 16.11
CA LEU A 192 -7.72 -4.13 17.30
C LEU A 192 -6.44 -4.98 17.41
N ALA A 193 -5.56 -4.92 16.41
CA ALA A 193 -4.36 -5.74 16.28
C ALA A 193 -3.10 -5.12 16.91
#